data_AF-A0A9J6GBG9-F1
#
_entry.id   AF-A0A9J6GBG9-F1
#
_cell.length_a   1.000
_cell.length_b   1.000
_cell.length_c   1.000
_cell.angle_alpha   90.00
_cell.angle_beta   90.00
_cell.angle_gamma   90.00
#
_symmetry.space_group_name_H-M   'P 1'
#
loop_
_entity.id
_entity.type
_entity.pdbx_description
1 polymer ?
#
loop_
_entity_poly.entity_id
_entity_poly.type
_entity_poly.pdbx_seq_one_letter_code
_entity_poly.pdbx_strand_id
1 'polypeptide(L)'
;MVPFLSTALHNILRFLLARIVKKEILEAADTPAKLLKVDPEKLENCIPVPTFDIGFAAKNEFRKVPKMPQLTLHQFKKDCVSFVKVCCRKVVEIS
;
A
#
# COMPACT_ATOMS: atom_id res chain seq x y z
N MET A 1 -14.31 22.53 7.81
CA MET A 1 -14.60 21.13 7.41
C MET A 1 -13.76 20.68 6.22
N VAL A 2 -13.77 21.39 5.08
CA VAL A 2 -12.96 21.04 3.89
C VAL A 2 -11.46 20.82 4.16
N PRO A 3 -10.74 21.70 4.89
CA PRO A 3 -9.31 21.47 5.16
C PRO A 3 -9.03 20.25 6.05
N PHE A 4 -9.96 19.90 6.94
CA PHE A 4 -9.85 18.70 7.79
C PHE A 4 -10.00 17.43 6.96
N LEU A 5 -10.98 17.41 6.04
CA LEU A 5 -11.20 16.27 5.16
C LEU A 5 -10.01 16.06 4.19
N SER A 6 -9.48 17.16 3.63
CA SER A 6 -8.29 17.11 2.78
C SER A 6 -7.07 16.56 3.53
N THR A 7 -6.85 16.98 4.77
CA THR A 7 -5.76 16.45 5.61
C THR A 7 -5.94 14.96 5.92
N ALA A 8 -7.17 14.53 6.22
CA ALA A 8 -7.47 13.13 6.47
C ALA A 8 -7.22 12.26 5.23
N LEU A 9 -7.71 12.67 4.05
CA LEU A 9 -7.48 11.97 2.78
C LEU A 9 -6.00 11.90 2.43
N HIS A 10 -5.25 12.99 2.64
CA HIS A 10 -3.80 13.02 2.47
C HIS A 10 -3.10 11.98 3.35
N ASN A 11 -3.44 11.94 4.64
CA ASN A 11 -2.86 10.98 5.57
C ASN A 11 -3.20 9.55 5.18
N ILE A 12 -4.46 9.28 4.83
CA ILE A 12 -4.90 7.95 4.36
C ILE A 12 -4.10 7.53 3.13
N LEU A 13 -3.95 8.42 2.13
CA LEU A 13 -3.16 8.12 0.93
C LEU A 13 -1.70 7.82 1.30
N ARG A 14 -1.09 8.61 2.18
CA ARG A 14 0.30 8.40 2.62
C ARG A 14 0.46 7.05 3.30
N PHE A 15 -0.48 6.66 4.17
CA PHE A 15 -0.47 5.36 4.84
C PHE A 15 -0.63 4.20 3.85
N LEU A 16 -1.51 4.32 2.84
CA LEU A 16 -1.68 3.29 1.82
C LEU A 16 -0.42 3.15 0.96
N LEU A 17 0.14 4.26 0.48
CA LEU A 17 1.36 4.25 -0.32
C LEU A 17 2.55 3.70 0.48
N ALA A 18 2.68 4.00 1.76
CA ALA A 18 3.74 3.46 2.63
C ALA A 18 3.76 1.93 2.71
N ARG A 19 2.64 1.26 2.39
CA ARG A 19 2.55 -0.20 2.41
C ARG A 19 3.13 -0.85 1.15
N ILE A 20 3.21 -0.12 0.03
CA ILE A 20 3.54 -0.67 -1.29
C ILE A 20 4.63 0.10 -2.04
N VAL A 21 4.94 1.33 -1.65
CA VAL A 21 5.96 2.21 -2.25
C VAL A 21 7.23 2.17 -1.41
N LYS A 22 8.39 2.26 -2.06
CA LYS A 22 9.69 2.37 -1.40
C LYS A 22 9.74 3.62 -0.51
N LYS A 23 10.37 3.49 0.65
CA LYS A 23 10.48 4.58 1.62
C LYS A 23 11.08 5.85 1.01
N GLU A 24 12.16 5.72 0.24
CA GLU A 24 12.84 6.85 -0.44
C GLU A 24 11.91 7.67 -1.34
N ILE A 25 11.00 7.02 -2.08
CA ILE A 25 10.03 7.69 -2.95
C ILE A 25 8.97 8.42 -2.12
N LEU A 26 8.53 7.82 -1.00
CA LEU A 26 7.54 8.42 -0.11
C LEU A 26 8.09 9.63 0.67
N GLU A 27 9.35 9.55 1.11
CA GLU A 27 10.03 10.68 1.76
C GLU A 27 10.28 11.82 0.77
N ALA A 28 10.60 11.52 -0.50
CA ALA A 28 10.70 12.54 -1.55
C ALA A 28 9.35 13.22 -1.88
N ALA A 29 8.23 12.54 -1.60
CA ALA A 29 6.88 13.08 -1.69
C ALA A 29 6.47 13.81 -0.39
N ASP A 30 7.21 14.85 -0.05
CA ASP A 30 7.08 15.67 1.17
C ASP A 30 5.87 16.64 1.16
N THR A 31 5.23 16.82 0.01
CA THR A 31 4.06 17.72 -0.14
C THR A 31 2.84 16.96 -0.68
N PRO A 32 1.61 17.43 -0.38
CA PRO A 32 0.39 16.81 -0.90
C PRO A 32 0.39 16.68 -2.44
N ALA A 33 0.84 17.72 -3.14
CA ALA A 33 0.91 17.71 -4.59
C ALA A 33 1.92 16.69 -5.15
N LYS A 34 3.05 16.44 -4.46
CA LYS A 34 3.99 15.39 -4.85
C LYS A 34 3.47 14.00 -4.52
N LEU A 35 2.77 13.84 -3.40
CA LEU A 35 2.17 12.56 -3.00
C LEU A 35 1.12 12.08 -4.02
N LEU A 36 0.29 12.99 -4.53
CA LEU A 36 -0.69 12.70 -5.58
C LEU A 36 -0.06 12.27 -6.92
N LYS A 37 1.21 12.61 -7.15
CA LYS A 37 1.98 12.22 -8.35
C LYS A 37 2.70 10.89 -8.19
N VAL A 38 2.71 10.30 -7.00
CA VAL A 38 3.29 8.96 -6.78
C VAL A 38 2.41 7.96 -7.48
N ASP A 39 2.94 7.36 -8.55
CA ASP A 39 2.25 6.33 -9.31
C ASP A 39 2.60 4.93 -8.73
N PRO A 40 1.65 4.22 -8.10
CA PRO A 40 1.87 2.88 -7.58
C PRO A 40 1.84 1.79 -8.67
N GLU A 41 1.56 2.12 -9.94
CA GLU A 41 1.68 1.16 -11.05
C GLU A 41 3.11 1.07 -11.59
N LYS A 42 3.95 2.08 -11.34
CA LYS A 42 5.38 2.05 -11.65
C LYS A 42 6.11 1.11 -10.69
N LEU A 43 6.44 -0.09 -11.17
CA LEU A 43 7.14 -1.13 -10.41
C LEU A 43 8.47 -0.64 -9.80
N GLU A 44 9.15 0.30 -10.46
CA GLU A 44 10.37 0.95 -9.96
C GLU A 44 10.18 1.69 -8.63
N ASN A 45 8.98 2.21 -8.37
CA ASN A 45 8.63 2.92 -7.14
C ASN A 45 8.20 1.96 -6.03
N CYS A 46 7.81 0.74 -6.38
CA CYS A 46 7.19 -0.20 -5.47
C CYS A 46 8.20 -1.09 -4.75
N ILE A 47 7.83 -1.54 -3.56
CA ILE A 47 8.53 -2.65 -2.91
C ILE A 47 8.24 -3.96 -3.66
N PRO A 48 9.18 -4.90 -3.69
CA PRO A 48 8.92 -6.23 -4.23
C PRO A 48 7.76 -6.93 -3.51
N VAL A 49 6.85 -7.56 -4.24
CA VAL A 49 5.72 -8.31 -3.65
C VAL A 49 6.15 -9.32 -2.57
N PRO A 50 7.26 -10.07 -2.72
CA PRO A 50 7.72 -10.98 -1.66
C PRO A 50 8.01 -10.27 -0.33
N THR A 51 8.42 -9.01 -0.36
CA THR A 51 8.73 -8.19 0.83
C THR A 51 7.51 -7.53 1.45
N PHE A 52 6.34 -7.57 0.79
CA PHE A 52 5.12 -6.99 1.32
C PHE A 52 4.73 -7.63 2.66
N ASP A 53 4.49 -6.77 3.66
CA ASP A 53 4.03 -7.21 4.98
C ASP A 53 2.50 -7.34 5.02
N ILE A 54 2.03 -8.57 5.06
CA ILE A 54 0.61 -8.95 5.20
C ILE A 54 -0.01 -8.58 6.56
N GLY A 55 0.79 -8.12 7.53
CA GLY A 55 0.33 -7.69 8.85
C GLY A 55 0.17 -8.84 9.85
N PHE A 56 -0.05 -8.47 11.12
CA PHE A 56 -0.06 -9.40 12.25
C PHE A 56 -1.19 -10.43 12.19
N ALA A 57 -2.42 -9.98 11.92
CA ALA A 57 -3.59 -10.86 11.89
C ALA A 57 -3.44 -11.96 10.82
N ALA A 58 -3.10 -11.58 9.58
CA ALA A 58 -2.87 -12.54 8.50
C ALA A 58 -1.69 -13.47 8.82
N LYS A 59 -0.57 -12.95 9.34
CA LYS A 59 0.57 -13.77 9.80
C LYS A 59 0.13 -14.83 10.81
N ASN A 60 -0.75 -14.49 11.76
CA ASN A 60 -1.27 -15.44 12.74
C ASN A 60 -2.17 -16.52 12.12
N GLU A 61 -3.05 -16.16 11.19
CA GLU A 61 -3.87 -17.16 10.50
C GLU A 61 -3.01 -18.13 9.67
N PHE A 62 -1.99 -17.62 8.96
CA PHE A 62 -1.09 -18.48 8.20
C PHE A 62 -0.27 -19.43 9.08
N ARG A 63 0.08 -19.03 10.32
CA ARG A 63 0.78 -19.91 11.27
C ARG A 63 -0.06 -21.11 11.72
N LYS A 64 -1.40 -21.00 11.68
CA LYS A 64 -2.30 -22.10 12.03
C LYS A 64 -2.40 -23.15 10.94
N VAL A 65 -1.96 -22.86 9.71
CA VAL A 65 -2.03 -23.78 8.57
C VAL A 65 -0.66 -24.46 8.38
N PRO A 66 -0.49 -25.73 8.80
CA PRO A 66 0.76 -26.44 8.58
C PRO A 66 1.00 -26.66 7.08
N LYS A 67 2.22 -26.38 6.61
CA LYS A 67 2.69 -26.60 5.22
C LYS A 67 1.94 -25.80 4.15
N MET A 68 1.65 -24.52 4.38
CA MET A 68 1.13 -23.67 3.32
C MET A 68 2.12 -23.58 2.13
N PRO A 69 1.66 -23.82 0.88
CA PRO A 69 2.49 -23.63 -0.29
C PRO A 69 2.97 -22.18 -0.41
N GLN A 70 4.25 -21.98 -0.69
CA GLN A 70 4.82 -20.63 -0.88
C GLN A 70 4.14 -19.87 -2.03
N LEU A 71 3.67 -20.59 -3.06
CA LEU A 71 2.90 -20.03 -4.17
C LEU A 71 1.59 -19.39 -3.68
N THR A 72 0.88 -20.03 -2.75
CA THR A 72 -0.36 -19.51 -2.17
C THR A 72 -0.11 -18.22 -1.38
N LEU A 73 0.93 -18.19 -0.56
CA LEU A 73 1.31 -16.99 0.18
C LEU A 73 1.74 -15.86 -0.76
N HIS A 74 2.48 -16.19 -1.82
CA HIS A 74 2.89 -15.21 -2.82
C HIS A 74 1.70 -14.63 -3.58
N GLN A 75 0.74 -15.47 -3.96
CA GLN A 75 -0.50 -15.01 -4.59
C GLN A 75 -1.30 -14.10 -3.66
N PHE A 76 -1.47 -14.49 -2.39
CA PHE A 76 -2.14 -13.66 -1.40
C PHE A 76 -1.47 -12.29 -1.24
N LYS A 77 -0.14 -12.23 -1.24
CA LYS A 77 0.60 -10.97 -1.23
C LYS A 77 0.33 -10.12 -2.48
N LYS A 78 0.27 -10.72 -3.67
CA LYS A 78 -0.11 -10.02 -4.91
C LYS A 78 -1.51 -9.41 -4.80
N ASP A 79 -2.46 -10.18 -4.30
CA ASP A 79 -3.85 -9.76 -4.14
C ASP A 79 -3.95 -8.60 -3.15
N CYS A 80 -3.22 -8.67 -2.03
CA CYS A 80 -3.12 -7.56 -1.07
C CYS A 80 -2.54 -6.29 -1.69
N VAL A 81 -1.46 -6.39 -2.46
CA VAL A 81 -0.86 -5.24 -3.16
C VAL A 81 -1.85 -4.65 -4.16
N SER A 82 -2.54 -5.48 -4.93
CA SER A 82 -3.59 -5.06 -5.87
C SER A 82 -4.72 -4.31 -5.18
N PHE A 83 -5.20 -4.83 -4.04
CA PHE A 83 -6.22 -4.18 -3.23
C PHE A 83 -5.77 -2.79 -2.74
N VAL A 84 -4.55 -2.68 -2.20
CA VAL A 84 -4.01 -1.39 -1.75
C VAL A 84 -3.93 -0.39 -2.91
N LYS A 85 -3.51 -0.81 -4.11
CA LYS A 85 -3.51 0.05 -5.31
C LYS A 85 -4.90 0.57 -5.65
N VAL A 86 -5.93 -0.29 -5.57
CA VAL A 86 -7.32 0.12 -5.78
C VAL A 86 -7.74 1.16 -4.74
N CYS A 87 -7.40 0.96 -3.46
CA CYS A 87 -7.67 1.94 -2.41
C CYS A 87 -6.99 3.28 -2.68
N CYS A 88 -5.70 3.28 -3.09
CA CYS A 88 -4.99 4.50 -3.45
C CYS A 88 -5.73 5.27 -4.57
N ARG A 89 -6.15 4.58 -5.64
CA ARG A 89 -6.92 5.20 -6.73
C ARG A 89 -8.21 5.84 -6.23
N LYS A 90 -8.97 5.14 -5.39
CA LYS A 90 -10.23 5.65 -4.84
C LYS A 90 -10.04 6.88 -3.97
N VAL A 91 -8.97 6.94 -3.18
CA VAL A 91 -8.64 8.11 -2.38
C VAL A 91 -8.27 9.30 -3.28
N VAL A 92 -7.50 9.08 -4.33
CA VAL A 92 -7.13 10.12 -5.30
C VAL A 92 -8.33 10.63 -6.09
N GLU A 93 -9.28 9.77 -6.50
CA GLU A 93 -10.52 10.19 -7.18
C GLU A 93 -11.41 11.12 -6.34
N ILE A 94 -11.33 11.03 -5.01
CA ILE A 94 -12.17 11.78 -4.06
C ILE A 94 -11.46 13.03 -3.51
N SER A 95 -10.12 13.10 -3.65
CA SER A 95 -9.28 14.19 -3.13
C SER A 95 -9.28 15.41 -4.04
#